data_AF-X1UCS4-F1
#
_entry.id   AF-X1UCS4-F1
#
_cell.length_a   1.000
_cell.length_b   1.000
_cell.length_c   1.000
_cell.angle_alpha   90.00
_cell.angle_beta   90.00
_cell.angle_gamma   90.00
#
_symmetry.space_group_name_H-M   'P 1'
#
loop_
_entity.id
_entity.type
_entity.pdbx_description
1 polymer ?
#
loop_
_entity_poly.entity_id
_entity_poly.type
_entity_poly.pdbx_seq_one_letter_code
_entity_poly.pdbx_strand_id
1 'polypeptide(L)' 'MTFVTYKKFGNKEYAYELTSYWDKKIKQPRHKTKYLGVVIDKEKGIYQKTMKE' A
#
# COMPACT_ATOMS: atom_id res chain seq x y z
N MET A 1 -10.23 7.16 -4.66
CA MET A 1 -9.00 7.15 -5.50
C MET A 1 -7.99 6.23 -4.84
N THR A 2 -7.28 5.42 -5.63
CA THR A 2 -6.36 4.40 -5.12
C THR A 2 -4.95 4.69 -5.61
N PHE A 3 -3.96 4.64 -4.72
CA PHE A 3 -2.57 4.89 -5.04
C PHE A 3 -1.65 3.92 -4.32
N VAL A 4 -0.53 3.58 -4.96
CA VAL A 4 0.51 2.75 -4.34
C VAL A 4 1.47 3.68 -3.61
N THR A 5 1.68 3.41 -2.32
CA THR A 5 2.66 4.09 -1.49
C THR A 5 3.77 3.11 -1.11
N TYR A 6 4.99 3.60 -1.14
CA TYR A 6 6.18 2.85 -0.74
C TYR A 6 6.66 3.35 0.60
N LYS A 7 6.88 2.43 1.55
CA LYS A 7 7.39 2.75 2.88
C LYS A 7 8.67 1.95 3.12
N LYS A 8 9.77 2.65 3.33
CA LYS A 8 11.05 2.02 3.72
C LYS A 8 11.04 1.74 5.21
N PHE A 9 11.35 0.50 5.59
CA PHE A 9 11.51 0.06 6.97
C PHE A 9 12.83 -0.69 7.09
N GLY A 10 13.82 -0.05 7.71
CA GLY A 10 15.19 -0.56 7.79
C GLY A 10 15.80 -0.75 6.40
N ASN A 11 16.23 -1.98 6.11
CA ASN A 11 16.88 -2.33 4.84
C ASN A 11 15.91 -2.82 3.75
N LYS A 12 14.60 -2.86 4.02
CA LYS A 12 13.58 -3.32 3.09
C LYS A 12 12.58 -2.21 2.80
N GLU A 13 12.10 -2.14 1.57
CA GLU A 13 11.03 -1.22 1.17
C GLU A 13 9.75 -2.03 0.97
N TYR A 14 8.61 -1.48 1.35
CA TYR A 14 7.33 -2.17 1.40
C TYR A 14 6.28 -1.38 0.63
N ALA A 15 5.53 -2.06 -0.23
CA ALA A 15 4.46 -1.48 -1.02
C ALA A 15 3.12 -1.66 -0.30
N TYR A 16 2.34 -0.58 -0.26
CA TYR A 16 0.98 -0.55 0.24
C TYR A 16 0.07 0.09 -0.80
N GLU A 17 -1.10 -0.48 -0.99
CA GLU A 17 -2.18 0.14 -1.73
C GLU A 17 -3.01 0.98 -0.75
N LEU A 18 -3.01 2.30 -0.93
CA LEU A 18 -3.86 3.21 -0.19
C LEU A 18 -5.12 3.52 -1.00
N THR A 19 -6.27 3.16 -0.45
CA THR A 19 -7.57 3.55 -0.99
C THR A 19 -8.19 4.61 -0.11
N SER A 20 -8.38 5.80 -0.66
CA SER A 20 -9.07 6.91 0.03
C SER A 20 -10.55 6.88 -0.29
N TYR A 21 -11.39 6.91 0.74
CA TYR A 21 -12.84 6.89 0.62
C TYR A 21 -13.50 7.84 1.63
N TRP A 22 -14.68 8.31 1.29
CA TRP A 22 -15.51 9.09 2.22
C TRP A 22 -16.37 8.14 3.05
N ASP A 23 -16.15 8.10 4.36
CA ASP A 23 -16.99 7.32 5.24
C ASP A 23 -18.27 8.11 5.57
N LYS A 24 -19.40 7.64 5.03
CA LYS A 24 -20.71 8.31 5.19
C LYS A 24 -21.28 8.18 6.60
N LYS A 25 -20.83 7.21 7.40
CA LYS A 25 -21.36 6.94 8.74
C LYS A 25 -20.76 7.90 9.76
N ILE A 26 -19.44 8.07 9.71
CA ILE A 26 -18.72 9.03 10.57
C ILE A 26 -18.53 10.41 9.92
N LYS A 27 -18.94 10.58 8.65
CA LYS A 27 -18.84 11.81 7.85
C LYS A 27 -17.40 12.38 7.81
N GLN A 28 -16.43 11.50 7.61
CA GLN A 28 -15.01 11.86 7.59
C GLN A 28 -14.29 11.15 6.45
N PRO A 29 -13.23 11.75 5.88
CA PRO A 29 -12.36 11.08 4.94
C PRO A 29 -11.59 9.98 5.67
N ARG A 30 -11.60 8.77 5.12
CA ARG A 30 -10.87 7.62 5.63
C ARG A 30 -9.96 7.08 4.55
N HIS A 31 -8.90 6.42 5.01
CA HIS A 31 -7.97 5.71 4.16
C HIS A 31 -7.92 4.26 4.60
N LYS A 32 -7.86 3.36 3.63
CA LYS A 32 -7.60 1.94 3.85
C LYS A 32 -6.25 1.63 3.24
N THR A 33 -5.33 1.12 4.06
CA THR A 33 -4.07 0.54 3.60
C THR A 33 -4.26 -0.95 3.36
N LYS A 34 -3.79 -1.44 2.23
CA LYS A 34 -3.66 -2.87 1.96
C LYS A 34 -2.21 -3.18 1.65
N TYR A 35 -1.63 -4.13 2.37
CA TYR A 35 -0.26 -4.55 2.14
C TYR A 35 -0.15 -5.29 0.81
N LEU A 36 0.74 -4.82 -0.07
CA LEU A 36 0.99 -5.45 -1.36
C LEU A 36 2.19 -6.39 -1.30
N GLY A 37 3.26 -6.02 -0.58
CA GLY A 37 4.47 -6.84 -0.54
C GLY A 37 5.75 -6.05 -0.26
N VAL A 38 6.87 -6.75 -0.33
CA VAL A 38 8.21 -6.13 -0.26
C VAL A 38 8.59 -5.65 -1.66
N VAL A 39 9.02 -4.39 -1.79
CA VAL A 39 9.53 -3.82 -3.03
C VAL A 39 10.88 -4.46 -3.33
N ILE A 40 10.98 -5.11 -4.49
CA ILE A 40 12.25 -5.64 -5.01
C ILE A 40 12.93 -4.57 -5.85
N ASP A 41 12.16 -3.88 -6.70
CA ASP A 41 12.68 -2.88 -7.63
C ASP A 41 11.73 -1.67 -7.67
N LYS A 42 12.22 -0.53 -7.19
CA LYS A 42 11.45 0.71 -7.08
C LYS A 42 11.29 1.42 -8.43
N GLU A 43 12.30 1.33 -9.30
CA GLU A 43 12.30 1.99 -10.61
C GLU A 43 11.35 1.29 -11.59
N LYS A 44 11.22 -0.04 -11.47
CA LYS A 44 10.29 -0.85 -12.27
C LYS A 44 8.94 -1.10 -11.59
N GLY A 45 8.75 -0.61 -10.36
CA GLY A 45 7.51 -0.82 -9.60
C GLY A 45 7.21 -2.29 -9.27
N ILE A 46 8.25 -3.13 -9.16
CA ILE A 46 8.12 -4.57 -8.93
C ILE A 46 8.12 -4.82 -7.42
N TYR A 47 6.99 -5.32 -6.91
CA TYR A 47 6.83 -5.73 -5.51
C TYR A 47 6.52 -7.23 -5.43
N GLN A 48 7.22 -7.93 -4.55
CA GLN A 48 6.98 -9.34 -4.26
C GLN A 48 5.73 -9.45 -3.39
N LYS A 49 4.62 -9.81 -4.02
CA LYS A 49 3.40 -10.14 -3.31
C LYS A 49 3.63 -11.47 -2.60
N THR A 50 3.73 -11.44 -1.26
CA THR A 50 3.68 -12.67 -0.47
C THR A 50 2.24 -13.17 -0.55
N MET A 51 1.91 -13.91 -1.62
CA MET A 51 0.76 -14.80 -1.60
C MET A 51 1.13 -15.90 -0.60
N LYS A 52 0.64 -15.78 0.63
CA LYS A 52 0.44 -16.97 1.45
C LYS A 52 -0.71 -17.72 0.77
N GLU A 53 -0.36 -18.73 -0.02
CA GLU A 53 -1.24 -19.88 -0.25
C GLU A 53 -1.58 -20.55 1.08
#